data_AF-A0A8J7NVQ0-F1
#
_entry.id   AF-A0A8J7NVQ0-F1
#
_cell.length_a   1.000
_cell.length_b   1.000
_cell.length_c   1.000
_cell.angle_alpha   90.00
_cell.angle_beta   90.00
_cell.angle_gamma   90.00
#
_symmetry.space_group_name_H-M   'P 1'
#
loop_
_entity.id
_entity.type
_entity.pdbx_description
1 polymer ?
#
loop_
_entity_poly.entity_id
_entity_poly.type
_entity_poly.pdbx_seq_one_letter_code
_entity_poly.pdbx_strand_id
1 'polypeptide(L)'
;MSHAQKPHLKVILLGNSGAGKSSFMNQYVNRRFTNLYRATIGADFFTKDITVDNRPVSLQIWDTAGTERFQSLGGALYRGAHCCLLVFDVTSAASFAALDSWRREFMVQADPPDPQRFPFVVVGNKIDLDNREVTGKRVQDWCAELGAEYFEVSAKEDIGVDKPFLSAVRAALHYFKDYSPEAPGDYFQLTSRTPEEKPEGRCVC
;
A
#
# COMPACT_ATOMS: atom_id res chain seq x y z
N MET A 1 -1.04 -5.90 33.83
CA MET A 1 -1.65 -6.35 32.56
C MET A 1 -0.90 -5.63 31.44
N SER A 2 -0.16 -6.34 30.60
CA SER A 2 0.56 -5.72 29.49
C SER A 2 -0.46 -5.15 28.51
N HIS A 3 -0.46 -3.84 28.27
CA HIS A 3 -1.18 -3.28 27.14
C HIS A 3 -0.54 -3.85 25.87
N ALA A 4 -1.21 -4.80 25.22
CA ALA A 4 -0.80 -5.26 23.90
C ALA A 4 -0.79 -4.03 22.98
N GLN A 5 0.41 -3.63 22.54
CA GLN A 5 0.58 -2.47 21.69
C GLN A 5 -0.12 -2.74 20.34
N LYS A 6 -0.92 -1.79 19.90
CA LYS A 6 -1.62 -1.86 18.61
C LYS A 6 -0.56 -1.94 17.49
N PRO A 7 -0.54 -2.97 16.64
CA PRO A 7 0.44 -3.08 15.58
C PRO A 7 0.25 -1.97 14.54
N HIS A 8 1.36 -1.41 14.07
CA HIS A 8 1.38 -0.52 12.91
C HIS A 8 1.79 -1.33 11.68
N LEU A 9 0.92 -1.41 10.68
CA LEU A 9 1.18 -2.15 9.45
C LEU A 9 1.28 -1.19 8.28
N LYS A 10 2.43 -1.23 7.61
CA LYS A 10 2.70 -0.44 6.41
C LYS A 10 2.33 -1.24 5.16
N VAL A 11 1.40 -0.71 4.38
CA VAL A 11 0.95 -1.28 3.12
C VAL A 11 1.24 -0.29 2.00
N ILE A 12 1.86 -0.76 0.93
CA ILE A 12 2.24 0.09 -0.21
C ILE A 12 1.43 -0.29 -1.44
N LEU A 13 0.95 0.70 -2.18
CA LEU A 13 0.28 0.51 -3.47
C LEU A 13 1.27 0.77 -4.60
N LEU A 14 1.51 -0.23 -5.45
CA LEU A 14 2.38 -0.12 -6.64
C LEU A 14 1.61 -0.46 -7.92
N GLY A 15 2.08 0.06 -9.04
CA GLY A 15 1.45 -0.12 -10.36
C GLY A 15 1.54 1.14 -11.21
N ASN A 16 1.26 1.00 -12.51
CA ASN A 16 1.42 2.08 -13.47
C ASN A 16 0.60 3.33 -13.13
N SER A 17 1.08 4.46 -13.65
CA SER A 17 0.32 5.70 -13.68
C SER A 17 -1.04 5.47 -14.37
N GLY A 18 -2.11 6.03 -13.82
CA GLY A 18 -3.46 5.83 -14.35
C GLY A 18 -4.14 4.49 -13.98
N ALA A 19 -3.47 3.54 -13.32
CA ALA A 19 -4.10 2.30 -12.83
C ALA A 19 -5.20 2.55 -11.76
N GLY A 20 -5.19 3.73 -11.15
CA GLY A 20 -6.21 4.17 -10.18
C GLY A 20 -5.88 3.88 -8.71
N LYS A 21 -4.59 3.75 -8.36
CA LYS A 21 -4.11 3.55 -6.98
C LYS A 21 -4.64 4.60 -6.00
N SER A 22 -4.51 5.89 -6.33
CA SER A 22 -4.98 7.00 -5.51
C SER A 22 -6.49 7.00 -5.36
N SER A 23 -7.24 6.74 -6.44
CA SER A 23 -8.70 6.62 -6.39
C SER A 23 -9.15 5.45 -5.53
N PHE A 24 -8.48 4.30 -5.67
CA PHE A 24 -8.74 3.10 -4.88
C PHE A 24 -8.46 3.32 -3.39
N MET A 25 -7.31 3.92 -3.05
CA MET A 25 -6.98 4.33 -1.68
C MET A 25 -8.01 5.31 -1.12
N ASN A 26 -8.32 6.37 -1.87
CA ASN A 26 -9.23 7.41 -1.43
C ASN A 26 -10.66 6.89 -1.24
N GLN A 27 -11.10 5.97 -2.10
CA GLN A 27 -12.37 5.29 -1.94
C GLN A 27 -12.39 4.46 -0.65
N TYR A 28 -11.34 3.71 -0.36
CA TYR A 28 -11.24 2.95 0.88
C TYR A 28 -11.20 3.83 2.14
N VAL A 29 -10.39 4.90 2.13
CA VAL A 29 -10.15 5.74 3.31
C VAL A 29 -11.29 6.73 3.53
N ASN A 30 -11.68 7.47 2.49
CA ASN A 30 -12.58 8.60 2.58
C ASN A 30 -13.97 8.33 2.01
N ARG A 31 -14.24 7.13 1.44
CA ARG A 31 -15.50 6.79 0.75
C ARG A 31 -15.87 7.82 -0.32
N ARG A 32 -14.84 8.29 -1.04
CA ARG A 32 -14.96 9.33 -2.05
C ARG A 32 -14.20 8.96 -3.31
N PHE A 33 -14.85 9.18 -4.44
CA PHE A 33 -14.26 9.08 -5.77
C PHE A 33 -14.34 10.43 -6.49
N THR A 34 -13.36 10.72 -7.33
CA THR A 34 -13.34 11.90 -8.21
C THR A 34 -12.87 11.50 -9.61
N ASN A 35 -13.55 12.05 -10.62
CA ASN A 35 -13.17 11.87 -12.03
C ASN A 35 -11.97 12.74 -12.43
N LEU A 36 -11.55 13.69 -11.58
CA LEU A 36 -10.41 14.55 -11.87
C LEU A 36 -9.12 13.76 -11.69
N TYR A 37 -8.52 13.35 -12.81
CA TYR A 37 -7.19 12.75 -12.79
C TYR A 37 -6.16 13.79 -12.33
N ARG A 38 -5.45 13.46 -11.24
CA ARG A 38 -4.27 14.18 -10.77
C ARG A 38 -3.17 13.15 -10.57
N ALA A 39 -2.05 13.32 -11.27
CA ALA A 39 -0.90 12.46 -11.08
C ALA A 39 -0.34 12.66 -9.67
N THR A 40 -0.13 11.58 -8.91
CA THR A 40 0.56 11.62 -7.63
C THR A 40 2.00 12.06 -7.85
N ILE A 41 2.46 13.04 -7.06
CA ILE A 41 3.85 13.50 -7.06
C ILE A 41 4.54 12.86 -5.86
N GLY A 42 5.49 11.96 -6.09
CA GLY A 42 6.17 11.24 -5.01
C GLY A 42 5.28 10.17 -4.38
N ALA A 43 4.87 10.37 -3.12
CA ALA A 43 3.97 9.46 -2.40
C ALA A 43 3.07 10.21 -1.43
N ASP A 44 1.81 9.79 -1.35
CA ASP A 44 0.85 10.21 -0.32
C ASP A 44 0.71 9.09 0.71
N PHE A 45 0.45 9.45 1.98
CA PHE A 45 0.21 8.46 3.03
C PHE A 45 -1.07 8.75 3.81
N PHE A 46 -1.78 7.69 4.17
CA PHE A 46 -2.97 7.74 5.01
C PHE A 46 -2.86 6.73 6.14
N THR A 47 -3.35 7.09 7.33
CA THR A 47 -3.48 6.15 8.45
C THR A 47 -4.96 5.86 8.69
N LYS A 48 -5.31 4.58 8.79
CA LYS A 48 -6.67 4.13 9.11
C LYS A 48 -6.62 3.04 10.17
N ASP A 49 -7.35 3.26 11.25
CA ASP A 49 -7.50 2.28 12.29
C ASP A 49 -8.62 1.30 11.93
N ILE A 50 -8.30 0.00 11.91
CA ILE A 50 -9.24 -1.07 11.56
C ILE A 50 -9.11 -2.23 12.54
N THR A 51 -10.12 -3.10 12.57
CA THR A 51 -10.08 -4.36 13.31
C THR A 51 -10.21 -5.51 12.34
N VAL A 52 -9.24 -6.42 12.34
CA VAL A 52 -9.23 -7.62 11.49
C VAL A 52 -9.09 -8.84 12.39
N ASP A 53 -10.06 -9.76 12.30
CA ASP A 53 -10.12 -10.98 13.12
C ASP A 53 -9.96 -10.68 14.63
N ASN A 54 -10.76 -9.72 15.13
CA ASN A 54 -10.74 -9.19 16.50
C ASN A 54 -9.40 -8.58 16.97
N ARG A 55 -8.48 -8.28 16.05
CA ARG A 55 -7.22 -7.61 16.35
C ARG A 55 -7.25 -6.16 15.84
N PRO A 56 -7.20 -5.14 16.71
CA PRO A 56 -7.08 -3.77 16.27
C PRO A 56 -5.68 -3.53 15.68
N VAL A 57 -5.62 -2.87 14.52
CA VAL A 57 -4.37 -2.50 13.85
C VAL A 57 -4.44 -1.06 13.36
N SER A 58 -3.30 -0.39 13.28
CA SER A 58 -3.17 0.90 12.64
C SER A 58 -2.53 0.71 11.27
N LEU A 59 -3.34 0.84 10.23
CA LEU A 59 -2.92 0.61 8.85
C LEU A 59 -2.38 1.91 8.24
N GLN A 60 -1.10 1.92 7.88
CA GLN A 60 -0.46 2.99 7.11
C GLN A 60 -0.46 2.61 5.64
N ILE A 61 -1.19 3.34 4.82
CA ILE A 61 -1.33 3.10 3.38
C ILE A 61 -0.49 4.13 2.64
N TRP A 62 0.44 3.67 1.82
CA TRP A 62 1.31 4.50 0.99
C TRP A 62 0.89 4.40 -0.46
N ASP A 63 0.32 5.47 -1.02
CA ASP A 63 0.04 5.62 -2.44
C ASP A 63 1.27 6.21 -3.13
N THR A 64 1.83 5.48 -4.10
CA THR A 64 3.03 5.91 -4.81
C THR A 64 2.71 6.45 -6.19
N ALA A 65 3.54 7.36 -6.68
CA ALA A 65 3.51 7.75 -8.07
C ALA A 65 3.81 6.53 -8.96
N GLY A 66 2.95 6.29 -9.95
CA GLY A 66 3.10 5.17 -10.88
C GLY A 66 4.01 5.48 -12.07
N THR A 67 4.87 6.48 -11.98
CA THR A 67 5.80 6.85 -13.04
C THR A 67 7.21 6.40 -12.69
N GLU A 68 7.89 5.83 -13.66
CA GLU A 68 9.27 5.36 -13.53
C GLU A 68 10.27 6.48 -13.15
N ARG A 69 9.91 7.75 -13.37
CA ARG A 69 10.73 8.91 -13.00
C ARG A 69 10.94 9.09 -11.48
N PHE A 70 10.13 8.43 -10.64
CA PHE A 70 10.28 8.47 -9.19
C PHE A 70 10.90 7.18 -8.59
N GLN A 71 11.39 6.26 -9.43
CA GLN A 71 12.03 5.01 -8.99
C GLN A 71 13.23 5.24 -8.07
N SER A 72 13.96 6.35 -8.23
CA SER A 72 15.08 6.72 -7.35
C SER A 72 14.65 7.11 -5.93
N LEU A 73 13.37 7.42 -5.69
CA LEU A 73 12.80 7.68 -4.37
C LEU A 73 12.25 6.42 -3.68
N GLY A 74 12.13 5.31 -4.42
CA GLY A 74 11.44 4.10 -3.96
C GLY A 74 12.10 3.42 -2.75
N GLY A 75 13.43 3.43 -2.64
CA GLY A 75 14.14 2.71 -1.57
C GLY A 75 13.76 3.16 -0.16
N ALA A 76 13.60 4.46 0.09
CA ALA A 76 13.17 4.96 1.40
C ALA A 76 11.65 4.72 1.62
N LEU A 77 10.86 4.78 0.55
CA LEU A 77 9.42 4.57 0.62
C LEU A 77 9.06 3.09 0.84
N TYR A 78 9.83 2.15 0.29
CA TYR A 78 9.48 0.72 0.32
C TYR A 78 9.95 0.00 1.58
N ARG A 79 11.04 0.45 2.20
CA ARG A 79 11.56 -0.14 3.44
C ARG A 79 10.51 -0.17 4.55
N GLY A 80 10.50 -1.28 5.29
CA GLY A 80 9.54 -1.51 6.39
C GLY A 80 8.11 -1.74 5.92
N ALA A 81 7.86 -1.96 4.62
CA ALA A 81 6.58 -2.46 4.15
C ALA A 81 6.30 -3.84 4.78
N HIS A 82 5.04 -4.07 5.14
CA HIS A 82 4.55 -5.34 5.68
C HIS A 82 3.72 -6.10 4.64
N CYS A 83 3.22 -5.42 3.59
CA CYS A 83 2.55 -6.00 2.43
C CYS A 83 2.59 -5.01 1.26
N CYS A 84 2.57 -5.51 0.02
CA CYS A 84 2.45 -4.71 -1.18
C CYS A 84 1.19 -5.07 -1.97
N LEU A 85 0.40 -4.07 -2.37
CA LEU A 85 -0.72 -4.23 -3.29
C LEU A 85 -0.26 -3.84 -4.70
N LEU A 86 -0.33 -4.78 -5.63
CA LEU A 86 -0.03 -4.59 -7.04
C LEU A 86 -1.33 -4.27 -7.78
N VAL A 87 -1.51 -3.01 -8.15
CA VAL A 87 -2.75 -2.49 -8.73
C VAL A 87 -2.57 -2.27 -10.23
N PHE A 88 -3.48 -2.82 -11.02
CA PHE A 88 -3.52 -2.59 -12.47
C PHE A 88 -4.94 -2.23 -12.92
N ASP A 89 -5.04 -1.74 -14.15
CA ASP A 89 -6.30 -1.42 -14.83
C ASP A 89 -6.72 -2.61 -15.70
N VAL A 90 -7.91 -3.17 -15.48
CA VAL A 90 -8.40 -4.32 -16.26
C VAL A 90 -8.59 -4.00 -17.75
N THR A 91 -8.67 -2.72 -18.10
CA THR A 91 -8.76 -2.24 -19.48
C THR A 91 -7.40 -1.90 -20.08
N SER A 92 -6.29 -2.25 -19.43
CA SER A 92 -4.94 -2.00 -19.94
C SER A 92 -4.02 -3.20 -19.70
N ALA A 93 -3.83 -4.01 -20.73
CA ALA A 93 -2.91 -5.15 -20.70
C ALA A 93 -1.45 -4.74 -20.38
N ALA A 94 -1.05 -3.53 -20.80
CA ALA A 94 0.25 -2.97 -20.48
C ALA A 94 0.42 -2.71 -18.97
N SER A 95 -0.63 -2.25 -18.29
CA SER A 95 -0.60 -2.02 -16.84
C SER A 95 -0.43 -3.32 -16.05
N PHE A 96 -1.04 -4.42 -16.51
CA PHE A 96 -0.87 -5.74 -15.92
C PHE A 96 0.53 -6.31 -16.19
N ALA A 97 1.02 -6.23 -17.43
CA ALA A 97 2.35 -6.72 -17.79
C ALA A 97 3.47 -6.02 -17.00
N ALA A 98 3.30 -4.74 -16.67
CA ALA A 98 4.26 -3.97 -15.89
C ALA A 98 4.37 -4.43 -14.42
N LEU A 99 3.39 -5.18 -13.89
CA LEU A 99 3.41 -5.59 -12.47
C LEU A 99 4.61 -6.48 -12.12
N ASP A 100 5.15 -7.25 -13.07
CA ASP A 100 6.36 -8.05 -12.84
C ASP A 100 7.58 -7.15 -12.54
N SER A 101 7.74 -6.07 -13.31
CA SER A 101 8.79 -5.08 -13.08
C SER A 101 8.60 -4.36 -11.74
N TRP A 102 7.37 -3.94 -11.42
CA TRP A 102 7.06 -3.31 -10.12
C TRP A 102 7.37 -4.22 -8.94
N ARG A 103 6.99 -5.49 -9.02
CA ARG A 103 7.30 -6.48 -7.99
C ARG A 103 8.81 -6.66 -7.84
N ARG A 104 9.52 -6.90 -8.94
CA ARG A 104 10.98 -7.13 -8.91
C ARG A 104 11.72 -5.94 -8.31
N GLU A 105 11.35 -4.73 -8.71
CA GLU A 105 11.91 -3.50 -8.19
C GLU A 105 11.65 -3.36 -6.68
N PHE A 106 10.41 -3.61 -6.25
CA PHE A 106 10.05 -3.60 -4.84
C PHE A 106 10.92 -4.56 -4.03
N MET A 107 11.11 -5.81 -4.50
CA MET A 107 11.91 -6.80 -3.78
C MET A 107 13.37 -6.35 -3.60
N VAL A 108 13.95 -5.71 -4.62
CA VAL A 108 15.33 -5.20 -4.55
C VAL A 108 15.45 -4.01 -3.61
N GLN A 109 14.49 -3.09 -3.64
CA GLN A 109 14.58 -1.82 -2.91
C GLN A 109 14.05 -1.89 -1.47
N ALA A 110 13.00 -2.68 -1.23
CA ALA A 110 12.43 -2.87 0.10
C ALA A 110 13.30 -3.77 0.97
N ASP A 111 14.00 -4.73 0.34
CA ASP A 111 14.84 -5.75 0.96
C ASP A 111 14.15 -6.39 2.18
N PRO A 112 12.96 -6.99 1.99
CA PRO A 112 12.18 -7.50 3.09
C PRO A 112 12.91 -8.69 3.75
N PRO A 113 12.76 -8.90 5.06
CA PRO A 113 13.56 -9.90 5.75
C PRO A 113 13.37 -11.36 5.35
N ASP A 114 12.16 -11.73 4.90
CA ASP A 114 11.89 -13.01 4.24
C ASP A 114 11.31 -12.73 2.84
N PRO A 115 12.18 -12.57 1.83
CA PRO A 115 11.76 -12.26 0.47
C PRO A 115 10.84 -13.32 -0.16
N GLN A 116 10.95 -14.58 0.26
CA GLN A 116 10.20 -15.68 -0.35
C GLN A 116 8.75 -15.72 0.15
N ARG A 117 8.50 -15.21 1.35
CA ARG A 117 7.18 -15.18 1.98
C ARG A 117 6.56 -13.78 2.06
N PHE A 118 7.24 -12.77 1.52
CA PHE A 118 6.73 -11.40 1.57
C PHE A 118 5.34 -11.30 0.91
N PRO A 119 4.33 -10.77 1.60
CA PRO A 119 2.97 -10.84 1.11
C PRO A 119 2.68 -9.81 0.02
N PHE A 120 2.08 -10.31 -1.06
CA PHE A 120 1.55 -9.52 -2.16
C PHE A 120 0.04 -9.76 -2.31
N VAL A 121 -0.68 -8.72 -2.68
CA VAL A 121 -2.10 -8.79 -3.08
C VAL A 121 -2.24 -8.12 -4.45
N VAL A 122 -2.92 -8.78 -5.38
CA VAL A 122 -3.12 -8.27 -6.74
C VAL A 122 -4.52 -7.70 -6.88
N VAL A 123 -4.62 -6.50 -7.44
CA VAL A 123 -5.88 -5.75 -7.56
C VAL A 123 -6.10 -5.34 -9.00
N GLY A 124 -7.14 -5.88 -9.62
CA GLY A 124 -7.65 -5.46 -10.92
C GLY A 124 -8.72 -4.39 -10.72
N ASN A 125 -8.37 -3.15 -10.98
CA ASN A 125 -9.25 -2.00 -10.82
C ASN A 125 -9.99 -1.66 -12.12
N LYS A 126 -11.04 -0.83 -12.00
CA LYS A 126 -11.90 -0.33 -13.09
C LYS A 126 -12.76 -1.40 -13.76
N ILE A 127 -13.25 -2.36 -12.98
CA ILE A 127 -14.17 -3.39 -13.51
C ILE A 127 -15.54 -2.84 -13.93
N ASP A 128 -15.82 -1.58 -13.63
CA ASP A 128 -16.99 -0.83 -14.11
C ASP A 128 -16.90 -0.45 -15.60
N LEU A 129 -15.75 -0.67 -16.26
CA LEU A 129 -15.55 -0.38 -17.67
C LEU A 129 -15.67 -1.63 -18.55
N ASP A 130 -16.32 -1.50 -19.70
CA ASP A 130 -16.63 -2.62 -20.60
C ASP A 130 -15.45 -3.06 -21.50
N ASN A 131 -14.43 -2.22 -21.68
CA ASN A 131 -13.29 -2.47 -22.57
C ASN A 131 -12.16 -3.27 -21.91
N ARG A 132 -12.51 -4.38 -21.26
CA ARG A 132 -11.55 -5.26 -20.58
C ARG A 132 -10.54 -5.87 -21.56
N GLU A 133 -9.26 -5.73 -21.24
CA GLU A 133 -8.14 -6.34 -21.98
C GLU A 133 -7.49 -7.51 -21.22
N VAL A 134 -7.73 -7.61 -19.91
CA VAL A 134 -7.13 -8.62 -19.03
C VAL A 134 -8.19 -9.52 -18.42
N THR A 135 -8.16 -10.81 -18.73
CA THR A 135 -9.11 -11.80 -18.19
C THR A 135 -8.76 -12.17 -16.76
N GLY A 136 -9.78 -12.37 -15.91
CA GLY A 136 -9.57 -12.79 -14.52
C GLY A 136 -8.76 -14.09 -14.41
N LYS A 137 -8.98 -15.04 -15.32
CA LYS A 137 -8.21 -16.29 -15.38
C LYS A 137 -6.71 -16.05 -15.55
N ARG A 138 -6.30 -15.19 -16.48
CA ARG A 138 -4.89 -14.86 -16.71
C ARG A 138 -4.23 -14.29 -15.45
N VAL A 139 -4.96 -13.48 -14.69
CA VAL A 139 -4.46 -12.88 -13.45
C VAL A 139 -4.37 -13.93 -12.35
N GLN A 140 -5.37 -14.80 -12.23
CA GLN A 140 -5.37 -15.91 -11.26
C GLN A 140 -4.20 -16.87 -11.49
N ASP A 141 -3.92 -17.23 -12.74
CA ASP A 141 -2.79 -18.09 -13.10
C ASP A 141 -1.46 -17.45 -12.65
N TRP A 142 -1.26 -16.16 -12.93
CA TRP A 142 -0.08 -15.41 -12.47
C TRP A 142 -0.01 -15.29 -10.94
N CYS A 143 -1.14 -15.07 -10.27
CA CYS A 143 -1.19 -14.99 -8.81
C CYS A 143 -0.86 -16.32 -8.13
N ALA A 144 -1.20 -17.46 -8.75
CA ALA A 144 -0.86 -18.78 -8.24
C ALA A 144 0.65 -19.01 -8.22
N GLU A 145 1.39 -18.54 -9.23
CA GLU A 145 2.86 -18.58 -9.26
C GLU A 145 3.49 -17.70 -8.18
N LEU A 146 2.81 -16.61 -7.80
CA LEU A 146 3.25 -15.67 -6.77
C LEU A 146 2.86 -16.06 -5.34
N GLY A 147 1.87 -16.94 -5.18
CA GLY A 147 1.21 -17.16 -3.89
C GLY A 147 0.39 -15.95 -3.42
N ALA A 148 -0.12 -15.12 -4.33
CA ALA A 148 -0.87 -13.90 -4.04
C ALA A 148 -2.38 -14.10 -4.19
N GLU A 149 -3.19 -13.35 -3.43
CA GLU A 149 -4.64 -13.26 -3.67
C GLU A 149 -4.96 -12.22 -4.75
N TYR A 150 -5.97 -12.50 -5.58
CA TYR A 150 -6.48 -11.59 -6.61
C TYR A 150 -7.87 -11.07 -6.27
N PHE A 151 -8.05 -9.76 -6.38
CA PHE A 151 -9.34 -9.10 -6.22
C PHE A 151 -9.65 -8.19 -7.40
N GLU A 152 -10.92 -8.19 -7.79
CA GLU A 152 -11.49 -7.24 -8.73
C GLU A 152 -12.21 -6.13 -7.98
N VAL A 153 -11.94 -4.89 -8.36
CA VAL A 153 -12.50 -3.70 -7.70
C VAL A 153 -12.95 -2.65 -8.70
N SER A 154 -13.91 -1.83 -8.29
CA SER A 154 -14.17 -0.52 -8.89
C SER A 154 -14.06 0.52 -7.79
N ALA A 155 -13.03 1.37 -7.88
CA ALA A 155 -12.93 2.55 -7.02
C ALA A 155 -14.07 3.55 -7.28
N LYS A 156 -14.62 3.57 -8.51
CA LYS A 156 -15.69 4.49 -8.91
C LYS A 156 -17.04 4.09 -8.33
N GLU A 157 -17.38 2.82 -8.42
CA GLU A 157 -18.67 2.26 -8.01
C GLU A 157 -18.64 1.66 -6.59
N ASP A 158 -17.55 1.84 -5.85
CA ASP A 158 -17.30 1.25 -4.51
C ASP A 158 -17.42 -0.29 -4.47
N ILE A 159 -17.06 -0.96 -5.55
CA ILE A 159 -17.19 -2.42 -5.65
C ILE A 159 -15.90 -3.08 -5.16
N GLY A 160 -16.02 -3.94 -4.14
CA GLY A 160 -14.95 -4.82 -3.68
C GLY A 160 -13.79 -4.13 -2.96
N VAL A 161 -13.87 -2.81 -2.71
CA VAL A 161 -12.75 -1.97 -2.28
C VAL A 161 -12.13 -2.39 -0.95
N ASP A 162 -12.93 -2.87 0.01
CA ASP A 162 -12.42 -3.26 1.34
C ASP A 162 -11.62 -4.57 1.35
N LYS A 163 -11.97 -5.53 0.49
CA LYS A 163 -11.43 -6.91 0.55
C LYS A 163 -9.91 -6.97 0.39
N PRO A 164 -9.28 -6.27 -0.58
CA PRO A 164 -7.82 -6.30 -0.74
C PRO A 164 -7.08 -5.78 0.50
N PHE A 165 -7.56 -4.72 1.15
CA PHE A 165 -6.92 -4.16 2.35
C PHE A 165 -7.02 -5.11 3.54
N LEU A 166 -8.18 -5.76 3.71
CA LEU A 166 -8.36 -6.77 4.76
C LEU A 166 -7.46 -8.00 4.54
N SER A 167 -7.36 -8.49 3.31
CA SER A 167 -6.43 -9.57 2.93
C SER A 167 -4.97 -9.17 3.21
N ALA A 168 -4.56 -7.98 2.76
CA ALA A 168 -3.22 -7.46 3.00
C ALA A 168 -2.86 -7.39 4.50
N VAL A 169 -3.81 -6.96 5.34
CA VAL A 169 -3.62 -6.90 6.80
C VAL A 169 -3.48 -8.30 7.40
N ARG A 170 -4.29 -9.27 6.97
CA ARG A 170 -4.16 -10.66 7.44
C ARG A 170 -2.80 -11.25 7.06
N ALA A 171 -2.40 -11.09 5.81
CA ALA A 171 -1.12 -11.58 5.30
C ALA A 171 0.05 -10.90 6.02
N ALA A 172 0.01 -9.58 6.20
CA ALA A 172 1.02 -8.82 6.95
C ALA A 172 1.12 -9.27 8.42
N LEU A 173 -0.01 -9.52 9.10
CA LEU A 173 -0.02 -10.01 10.48
C LEU A 173 0.56 -11.42 10.61
N HIS A 174 0.40 -12.27 9.60
CA HIS A 174 1.02 -13.60 9.57
C HIS A 174 2.53 -13.48 9.34
N TYR A 175 2.92 -12.75 8.29
CA TYR A 175 4.31 -12.49 7.95
C TYR A 175 5.10 -11.88 9.12
N PHE A 176 4.52 -10.89 9.80
CA PHE A 176 5.18 -10.23 10.94
C PHE A 176 5.25 -11.10 12.20
N LYS A 177 4.26 -11.97 12.45
CA LYS A 177 4.31 -12.93 13.56
C LYS A 177 5.45 -13.93 13.39
N ASP A 178 5.63 -14.42 12.17
CA ASP A 178 6.68 -15.40 11.86
C ASP A 178 8.09 -14.78 11.90
N TYR A 179 8.18 -13.46 11.71
CA TYR A 179 9.44 -12.73 11.68
C TYR A 179 9.75 -11.95 12.97
N SER A 180 8.92 -11.97 14.02
CA SER A 180 9.19 -11.17 15.24
C SER A 180 10.38 -11.75 16.02
N PRO A 181 11.58 -11.11 16.00
CA PRO A 181 12.72 -11.54 16.78
C PRO A 181 12.69 -10.70 18.06
N GLU A 182 11.84 -11.05 19.03
CA GLU A 182 11.78 -10.44 20.37
C GLU A 182 11.71 -8.88 20.46
N ALA A 183 10.51 -8.40 20.84
CA ALA A 183 10.22 -7.14 21.56
C ALA A 183 10.19 -5.78 20.79
N PRO A 184 9.29 -4.85 21.22
CA PRO A 184 9.01 -3.58 20.54
C PRO A 184 10.02 -2.51 20.96
N GLY A 185 10.95 -2.20 20.06
CA GLY A 185 11.83 -1.02 20.13
C GLY A 185 12.06 -0.54 18.71
N ASP A 186 11.94 0.77 18.50
CA ASP A 186 12.32 1.45 17.24
C ASP A 186 11.36 1.32 16.04
N TYR A 187 10.06 1.49 16.29
CA TYR A 187 9.27 2.22 15.29
C TYR A 187 9.54 3.72 15.48
N PHE A 188 10.27 4.32 14.55
CA PHE A 188 10.49 5.77 14.49
C PHE A 188 9.12 6.47 14.40
N GLN A 189 8.64 6.99 15.54
CA GLN A 189 7.48 7.87 15.56
C GLN A 189 7.92 9.22 14.99
N LEU A 190 7.44 9.57 13.80
CA LEU A 190 7.38 10.96 13.36
C LEU A 190 6.36 11.67 14.26
N THR A 191 6.76 12.06 15.46
CA THR A 191 6.00 13.03 16.24
C THR A 191 6.13 14.37 15.53
N SER A 192 5.02 14.89 15.00
CA SER A 192 4.92 16.28 14.59
C SER A 192 5.07 17.16 15.83
N ARG A 193 6.30 17.48 16.22
CA ARG A 193 6.55 18.56 17.16
C ARG A 193 6.32 19.86 16.40
N THR A 194 5.23 20.55 16.73
CA THR A 194 5.11 21.98 16.45
C THR A 194 6.36 22.68 17.03
N PRO A 195 7.04 23.56 16.28
CA PRO A 195 8.18 24.29 16.83
C PRO A 195 7.72 25.09 18.06
N GLU A 196 8.36 24.87 19.20
CA GLU A 196 8.18 25.73 20.38
C GLU A 196 8.61 27.16 20.00
N GLU A 197 7.74 28.13 20.30
CA GLU A 197 8.04 29.54 20.17
C GLU A 197 9.27 29.89 21.03
N LYS A 198 10.31 30.45 20.40
CA LYS A 198 11.49 30.97 21.11
C LYS A 198 11.06 32.14 22.01
N PRO A 199 11.47 32.17 23.29
CA PRO A 199 11.29 33.37 24.09
C PRO A 199 12.14 34.51 23.54
N GLU A 200 11.54 35.70 23.44
CA GLU A 200 12.19 36.94 23.02
C GLU A 200 13.39 37.27 23.92
N GLY A 201 14.59 37.07 23.38
CA GLY A 201 15.82 37.52 24.02
C GLY A 201 15.96 39.03 23.88
N ARG A 202 15.86 39.76 24.99
CA ARG A 202 16.24 41.17 25.07
C ARG A 202 17.73 41.32 24.73
N CYS A 203 18.00 42.05 23.66
CA CYS A 203 19.33 42.56 23.34
C CYS A 203 19.69 43.63 24.39
N VAL A 204 20.82 43.47 25.07
CA VAL A 204 21.41 44.53 25.90
C VAL A 204 22.74 44.91 25.25
N CYS A 205 22.81 46.19 24.89
CA CYS A 205 23.95 46.92 24.38
C CYS A 205 25.13 46.95 25.36
#